data_AF-A0A7S4D3B5-F1
#
_entry.id   AF-A0A7S4D3B5-F1
#
_cell.length_a   1.000
_cell.length_b   1.000
_cell.length_c   1.000
_cell.angle_alpha   90.00
_cell.angle_beta   90.00
_cell.angle_gamma   90.00
#
_symmetry.space_group_name_H-M   'P 1'
#
loop_
_entity.id
_entity.type
_entity.pdbx_description
1 polymer ?
#
loop_
_entity_poly.entity_id
_entity_poly.type
_entity_poly.pdbx_seq_one_letter_code
_entity_poly.pdbx_strand_id
1 'polypeptide(L)'
;VLLNGSSHTAVPFHYREAGPGRAELRVRDPVGNGYVVQSTPDARLALWRREQVSVEADGEGSTSGRWALAVLDHGTPPYPSPKGYEYAILVNTTSEDLQAFQREASYAVLA
;
A
#
# COMPACT_ATOMS: atom_id res chain seq x y z
N VAL A 1 10.97 -2.18 -2.49
CA VAL A 1 9.79 -1.30 -2.39
C VAL A 1 10.28 0.12 -2.27
N LEU A 2 9.71 1.03 -3.05
CA LEU A 2 9.91 2.46 -2.86
C LEU A 2 8.70 3.03 -2.13
N LEU A 3 8.92 3.82 -1.09
CA LEU A 3 7.87 4.58 -0.39
C LEU A 3 8.24 6.06 -0.48
N ASN A 4 7.39 6.86 -1.13
CA ASN A 4 7.61 8.28 -1.39
C ASN A 4 8.96 8.58 -2.08
N GLY A 5 9.50 7.63 -2.85
CA GLY A 5 10.79 7.72 -3.53
C GLY A 5 11.96 7.13 -2.73
N SER A 6 11.80 6.88 -1.43
CA SER A 6 12.82 6.25 -0.59
C SER A 6 12.83 4.73 -0.79
N SER A 7 14.01 4.16 -1.02
CA SER A 7 14.18 2.71 -1.18
C SER A 7 14.25 2.00 0.16
N HIS A 8 13.40 1.00 0.35
CA HIS A 8 13.37 0.16 1.54
C HIS A 8 13.72 -1.27 1.16
N THR A 9 15.00 -1.64 1.35
CA THR A 9 15.58 -2.94 0.95
C THR A 9 15.67 -3.97 2.09
N ALA A 10 15.60 -3.55 3.35
CA ALA A 10 15.74 -4.41 4.53
C ALA A 10 14.58 -5.41 4.71
N VAL A 11 14.90 -6.55 5.36
CA VAL A 11 13.95 -7.56 5.84
C VAL A 11 14.42 -7.98 7.26
N PRO A 12 13.64 -7.73 8.32
CA PRO A 12 12.30 -7.15 8.29
C PRO A 12 12.30 -5.65 8.02
N PHE A 13 11.19 -5.17 7.45
CA PHE A 13 10.85 -3.75 7.36
C PHE A 13 9.38 -3.58 7.76
N HIS A 14 9.09 -2.52 8.50
CA HIS A 14 7.74 -2.14 8.88
C HIS A 14 7.58 -0.64 8.80
N TYR A 15 6.55 -0.21 8.09
CA TYR A 15 6.08 1.16 8.06
C TYR A 15 4.59 1.17 8.40
N ARG A 16 4.18 2.14 9.21
CA ARG A 16 2.78 2.43 9.47
C ARG A 16 2.61 3.94 9.53
N GLU A 17 1.61 4.44 8.81
CA GLU A 17 1.29 5.86 8.84
C GLU A 17 0.87 6.30 10.26
N ALA A 18 1.41 7.43 10.71
CA ALA A 18 1.28 7.90 12.10
C ALA A 18 -0.13 8.42 12.45
N GLY A 19 -1.01 8.68 11.48
CA GLY A 19 -2.36 9.19 11.72
C GLY A 19 -3.20 9.26 10.44
N PRO A 20 -4.53 9.43 10.56
CA PRO A 20 -5.41 9.62 9.42
C PRO A 20 -5.12 10.99 8.78
N GLY A 21 -4.69 10.95 7.53
CA GLY A 21 -4.58 12.11 6.65
C GLY A 21 -3.40 13.02 6.91
N ARG A 22 -2.57 13.19 5.87
CA ARG A 22 -2.12 14.50 5.37
C ARG A 22 -1.24 14.45 4.12
N ALA A 23 -0.77 13.28 3.70
CA ALA A 23 -0.04 13.16 2.45
C ALA A 23 -0.51 11.94 1.67
N GLU A 24 -0.93 12.17 0.43
CA GLU A 24 -1.00 11.11 -0.57
C GLU A 24 0.36 10.37 -0.63
N LEU A 25 0.30 9.05 -0.53
CA LEU A 25 1.49 8.20 -0.48
C LEU A 25 1.73 7.55 -1.84
N ARG A 26 3.01 7.50 -2.25
CA ARG A 26 3.45 6.77 -3.43
C ARG A 26 4.17 5.50 -3.00
N VAL A 27 3.69 4.36 -3.48
CA VAL A 27 4.38 3.08 -3.30
C VAL A 27 4.78 2.57 -4.68
N ARG A 28 6.00 2.03 -4.82
CA ARG A 28 6.38 1.24 -5.99
C ARG A 28 6.83 -0.15 -5.55
N ASP A 29 6.23 -1.17 -6.12
CA ASP A 29 6.58 -2.55 -5.83
C ASP A 29 7.93 -2.93 -6.50
N PRO A 30 8.49 -4.11 -6.19
CA PRO A 30 9.74 -4.56 -6.80
C PRO A 30 9.67 -4.89 -8.30
N VAL A 31 8.46 -5.10 -8.86
CA VAL A 31 8.27 -5.49 -10.26
C VAL A 31 7.95 -4.30 -11.16
N GLY A 32 7.76 -3.10 -10.59
CA GLY A 32 7.65 -1.84 -11.30
C GLY A 32 6.26 -1.21 -11.26
N ASN A 33 5.27 -1.80 -10.59
CA ASN A 33 3.96 -1.17 -10.46
C ASN A 33 3.98 -0.08 -9.40
N GLY A 34 3.30 1.02 -9.71
CA GLY A 34 3.13 2.16 -8.83
C GLY A 34 1.73 2.23 -8.27
N TYR A 35 1.63 2.69 -7.03
CA TYR A 35 0.39 2.90 -6.32
C TYR A 35 0.41 4.33 -5.78
N VAL A 36 -0.62 5.10 -6.13
CA VAL A 36 -0.90 6.39 -5.50
C VAL A 36 -2.10 6.19 -4.60
N VAL A 37 -1.85 6.22 -3.30
CA VAL A 37 -2.89 6.06 -2.28
C VAL A 37 -3.36 7.45 -1.89
N GLN A 38 -4.63 7.74 -2.16
CA GLN A 38 -5.22 8.98 -1.69
C GLN A 38 -5.44 8.92 -0.17
N SER A 39 -5.24 10.07 0.46
CA SER A 39 -5.47 10.22 1.89
C SER A 39 -6.95 10.04 2.17
N THR A 40 -7.35 8.93 2.79
CA THR A 40 -8.68 8.79 3.36
C THR A 40 -8.62 8.98 4.89
N PRO A 41 -9.63 9.61 5.52
CA PRO A 41 -9.70 9.71 6.99
C PRO A 41 -9.80 8.35 7.70
N ASP A 42 -10.07 7.31 6.92
CA ASP A 42 -10.69 6.06 7.32
C ASP A 42 -9.81 4.83 7.07
N ALA A 43 -8.67 4.99 6.41
CA ALA A 43 -7.70 3.95 6.19
C ALA A 43 -6.28 4.48 6.46
N ARG A 44 -5.41 3.61 6.95
CA ARG A 44 -3.98 3.91 7.13
C ARG A 44 -3.16 2.97 6.28
N LEU A 45 -2.16 3.48 5.59
CA LEU A 45 -1.22 2.59 4.92
C LEU A 45 -0.31 1.91 5.95
N ALA A 46 -0.27 0.59 5.89
CA ALA A 46 0.73 -0.22 6.56
C ALA A 46 1.51 -1.02 5.52
N LEU A 47 2.83 -1.05 5.66
CA LEU A 47 3.72 -1.74 4.74
C LEU A 47 4.69 -2.63 5.51
N TRP A 48 4.84 -3.87 5.08
CA TRP A 48 5.76 -4.84 5.65
C TRP A 48 6.65 -5.43 4.58
N ARG A 49 7.88 -5.74 4.98
CA ARG A 49 8.69 -6.76 4.33
C ARG A 49 9.12 -7.76 5.37
N ARG A 50 8.69 -9.01 5.23
CA ARG A 50 8.97 -10.04 6.23
C ARG A 50 8.90 -11.43 5.59
N GLU A 51 9.53 -12.39 6.26
CA GLU A 51 9.18 -13.79 6.04
C GLU A 51 7.77 -14.05 6.57
N GLN A 52 6.98 -14.78 5.80
CA GLN A 52 5.65 -15.24 6.18
C GLN A 52 5.62 -16.75 6.03
N VAL A 53 4.99 -17.41 6.99
CA VAL A 53 4.67 -18.83 6.95
C VAL A 53 3.17 -18.95 6.74
N SER A 54 2.75 -19.80 5.80
CA SER A 54 1.35 -20.09 5.51
C SER A 54 1.16 -21.58 5.30
N VAL A 55 -0.04 -22.07 5.59
CA VAL A 55 -0.47 -23.41 5.21
C VAL A 55 -0.60 -23.48 3.69
N GLU A 56 -0.40 -24.65 3.09
CA GLU A 56 -0.62 -24.86 1.65
C GLU A 56 -2.11 -24.81 1.30
N ALA A 57 -2.41 -24.74 0.00
CA ALA A 57 -3.78 -24.54 -0.48
C ALA A 57 -4.72 -25.73 -0.21
N ASP A 58 -4.17 -26.94 -0.02
CA ASP A 58 -4.91 -28.15 0.36
C ASP A 58 -5.15 -28.25 1.88
N GLY A 59 -4.59 -27.33 2.66
CA GLY A 59 -4.70 -27.33 4.12
C GLY A 59 -3.68 -28.22 4.82
N GLU A 60 -2.78 -28.87 4.08
CA GLU A 60 -1.75 -29.75 4.63
C GLU A 60 -0.37 -29.10 4.54
N GLY A 61 0.47 -29.33 5.57
CA GLY A 61 1.82 -28.77 5.60
C GLY A 61 1.89 -27.24 5.74
N SER A 62 3.10 -26.70 5.67
CA SER A 62 3.33 -25.26 5.73
C SER A 62 4.52 -24.88 4.85
N THR A 63 4.38 -23.77 4.15
CA THR A 63 5.44 -23.17 3.34
C THR A 63 5.82 -21.80 3.89
N SER A 64 7.02 -21.33 3.56
CA SER A 64 7.46 -19.98 3.89
C SER A 64 7.98 -19.22 2.68
N GLY A 65 7.93 -17.89 2.77
CA GLY A 65 8.45 -17.01 1.73
C GLY A 65 8.67 -15.60 2.25
N ARG A 66 9.54 -14.85 1.57
CA ARG A 66 9.74 -13.41 1.87
C ARG A 66 8.83 -12.58 0.99
N TRP A 67 7.98 -11.79 1.64
CA TRP A 67 6.97 -10.98 0.97
C TRP A 67 7.16 -9.50 1.27
N ALA A 68 6.79 -8.67 0.29
CA ALA A 68 6.51 -7.26 0.50
C ALA A 68 5.00 -7.06 0.38
N LEU A 69 4.38 -6.47 1.41
CA LEU A 69 2.94 -6.32 1.51
C LEU A 69 2.62 -4.87 1.89
N ALA A 70 1.63 -4.28 1.23
CA ALA A 70 1.03 -3.01 1.62
C ALA A 70 -0.48 -3.22 1.80
N VAL A 71 -1.05 -2.67 2.87
CA VAL A 71 -2.47 -2.80 3.22
C VAL A 71 -3.02 -1.44 3.63
N LEU A 72 -4.23 -1.15 3.18
CA LEU A 72 -5.06 -0.05 3.69
C LEU A 72 -5.85 -0.57 4.88
N ASP A 73 -5.35 -0.26 6.08
CA ASP A 73 -5.91 -0.74 7.34
C ASP A 73 -7.07 0.19 7.78
N HIS A 74 -8.29 -0.35 7.74
CA HIS A 74 -9.52 0.35 8.14
C HIS A 74 -9.78 0.35 9.65
N GLY A 75 -8.88 -0.26 10.44
CA GLY A 75 -9.08 -0.51 11.85
C GLY A 75 -10.03 -1.68 12.11
N THR A 76 -10.52 -1.76 13.35
CA THR A 76 -11.38 -2.86 13.80
C THR A 76 -12.83 -2.39 13.88
N PRO A 77 -13.82 -3.17 13.38
CA PRO A 77 -15.23 -2.90 13.62
C PRO A 77 -15.55 -2.80 15.13
N PRO A 78 -16.61 -2.07 15.53
CA PRO A 78 -17.59 -1.37 14.69
C PRO A 78 -17.07 -0.03 14.14
N TYR A 79 -17.45 0.29 12.91
CA TYR A 79 -17.08 1.56 12.27
C TYR A 79 -18.17 2.61 12.49
N PRO A 80 -17.83 3.83 12.93
CA PRO A 80 -18.80 4.91 13.13
C PRO A 80 -19.32 5.53 11.82
N SER A 81 -18.68 5.25 10.69
CA SER A 81 -19.02 5.72 9.34
C SER A 81 -18.63 4.66 8.30
N PRO A 82 -19.24 4.66 7.09
CA PRO A 82 -18.77 3.80 5.99
C PRO A 82 -17.30 4.13 5.68
N LYS A 83 -16.44 3.12 5.84
CA LYS A 83 -15.01 3.24 5.56
C LYS A 83 -14.79 3.05 4.06
N GLY A 84 -14.23 4.05 3.40
CA GLY A 84 -13.80 3.99 2.01
C GLY A 84 -12.28 3.92 1.89
N TYR A 85 -11.80 3.36 0.78
CA TYR A 85 -10.42 3.46 0.35
C TYR A 85 -10.37 3.83 -1.12
N GLU A 86 -9.29 4.49 -1.52
CA GLU A 86 -9.10 4.92 -2.88
C GLU A 86 -7.62 4.92 -3.23
N TYR A 87 -7.29 4.37 -4.39
CA TYR A 87 -5.94 4.37 -4.91
C TYR A 87 -5.97 4.21 -6.44
N ALA A 88 -4.92 4.68 -7.09
CA ALA A 88 -4.65 4.43 -8.50
C ALA A 88 -3.45 3.47 -8.63
N ILE A 89 -3.50 2.61 -9.66
CA ILE A 89 -2.37 1.76 -10.06
C ILE A 89 -1.84 2.24 -11.41
N LEU A 90 -0.54 2.47 -11.47
CA LEU A 90 0.19 2.69 -12.71
C LEU A 90 1.08 1.47 -12.97
N VAL A 91 0.71 0.68 -13.98
CA VAL A 91 1.43 -0.55 -14.34
C VAL A 91 2.75 -0.21 -15.04
N ASN A 92 3.84 -0.90 -14.69
CA ASN A 92 5.17 -0.72 -15.29
C ASN A 92 5.62 0.75 -15.35
N THR A 93 5.47 1.47 -14.24
CA THR A 93 5.70 2.91 -14.16
C THR A 93 7.07 3.25 -13.59
N THR A 94 7.48 4.52 -13.70
CA THR A 94 8.69 5.06 -13.06
C THR A 94 8.35 5.87 -11.81
N SER A 95 9.37 6.25 -11.02
CA SER A 95 9.17 7.13 -9.87
C SER A 95 8.76 8.53 -10.30
N GLU A 96 9.27 8.98 -11.44
CA GLU A 96 8.95 10.25 -12.08
C GLU A 96 7.50 10.28 -12.56
N ASP A 97 7.03 9.22 -13.24
CA ASP A 97 5.64 9.10 -13.69
C ASP A 97 4.66 9.06 -12.52
N LEU A 98 4.98 8.30 -11.48
CA LEU A 98 4.22 8.26 -10.22
C LEU A 98 4.10 9.65 -9.58
N GLN A 99 5.20 10.42 -9.58
CA GLN A 99 5.22 11.78 -9.03
C GLN A 99 4.48 12.78 -9.93
N ALA A 100 4.52 12.60 -11.24
CA ALA A 100 3.74 13.40 -12.18
C ALA A 100 2.24 13.12 -12.00
N PHE A 101 1.83 11.84 -12.01
CA PHE A 101 0.45 11.44 -11.77
C PHE A 101 -0.08 12.01 -10.47
N GLN A 102 0.66 11.90 -9.37
CA GLN A 102 0.21 12.47 -8.10
C GLN A 102 -0.04 13.99 -8.15
N ARG A 103 0.80 14.75 -8.88
CA ARG A 103 0.65 16.20 -9.02
C ARG A 103 -0.53 16.58 -9.92
N GLU A 104 -0.82 15.76 -10.92
CA GLU A 104 -1.77 16.04 -12.00
C GLU A 104 -3.07 15.25 -11.87
N ALA A 105 -3.20 14.39 -10.86
CA ALA A 105 -4.33 13.50 -10.65
C ALA A 105 -5.60 14.29 -10.39
N SER A 106 -6.28 14.65 -11.47
CA SER A 106 -7.67 15.05 -11.49
C SER A 106 -8.48 13.89 -12.05
N TYR A 107 -8.66 12.83 -11.28
CA TYR A 107 -9.77 11.92 -11.54
C TYR A 107 -10.89 12.25 -10.56
N ALA A 108 -12.11 12.28 -11.07
CA ALA A 108 -13.29 12.57 -10.28
C ALA A 108 -14.00 11.25 -9.97
N VAL A 109 -14.25 11.01 -8.69
CA VAL A 109 -15.22 10.00 -8.28
C VAL A 109 -16.61 10.55 -8.62
N LEU A 110 -17.24 9.97 -9.65
CA LEU A 110 -18.63 10.28 -9.98
C LEU A 110 -19.52 9.41 -9.08
N ALA A 111 -20.21 10.04 -8.13
CA ALA A 111 -21.13 9.39 -7.20
C ALA A 111 -22.57 9.34 -7.74
#